data_AF-A0A938VVT5-F1
#
_entry.id   AF-A0A938VVT5-F1
#
_cell.length_a   1.000
_cell.length_b   1.000
_cell.length_c   1.000
_cell.angle_alpha   90.00
_cell.angle_beta   90.00
_cell.angle_gamma   90.00
#
_symmetry.space_group_name_H-M   'P 1'
#
loop_
_entity.id
_entity.type
_entity.pdbx_description
1 polymer ?
#
loop_
_entity_poly.entity_id
_entity_poly.type
_entity_poly.pdbx_seq_one_letter_code
_entity_poly.pdbx_strand_id
1 'polypeptide(L)'
;MKGKNGVHRAGLAESVRGFFGAQGALAGAKGYESRPGQAKMAEKVAEVIEGKQHLVVEAGTGTGKSLAYLVPAAYAAESGRKAIVSTYTIHLQEQLFGKDVPIVQSLVPFEFTAALLKGRQNYLCPHRLKKAQAMQGELFATGQAEQLKGLVEW
;
A
#
# COMPACT_ATOMS: atom_id res chain seq x y z
N MET A 1 -14.70 -15.68 39.36
CA MET A 1 -15.34 -15.53 38.02
C MET A 1 -14.30 -15.80 36.95
N LYS A 2 -14.46 -16.90 36.21
CA LYS A 2 -13.57 -17.30 35.10
C LYS A 2 -13.92 -16.48 33.86
N GLY A 3 -13.01 -15.60 33.42
CA GLY A 3 -13.03 -14.94 32.12
C GLY A 3 -12.45 -15.87 31.06
N LYS A 4 -13.25 -16.19 30.04
CA LYS A 4 -13.01 -17.21 29.02
C LYS A 4 -11.97 -16.78 27.97
N ASN A 5 -11.13 -17.73 27.60
CA ASN A 5 -10.45 -17.92 26.30
C ASN A 5 -9.65 -16.75 25.72
N GLY A 6 -8.38 -16.67 26.11
CA GLY A 6 -7.34 -16.06 25.29
C GLY A 6 -7.12 -16.91 24.04
N VAL A 7 -7.66 -16.44 22.91
CA VAL A 7 -7.21 -16.89 21.59
C VAL A 7 -5.73 -16.50 21.51
N HIS A 8 -4.83 -17.48 21.44
CA HIS A 8 -3.43 -17.22 21.11
C HIS A 8 -3.42 -16.40 19.81
N ARG A 9 -3.09 -15.10 19.87
CA ARG A 9 -2.74 -14.35 18.68
C ARG A 9 -1.47 -15.01 18.14
N ALA A 10 -1.61 -15.74 17.04
CA ALA A 10 -0.49 -16.26 16.27
C ALA A 10 0.56 -15.15 16.07
N GLY A 11 1.85 -15.51 16.11
CA GLY A 11 2.91 -14.54 15.81
C GLY A 11 2.75 -13.97 14.40
N LEU A 12 3.27 -12.77 14.14
CA LEU A 12 3.22 -12.12 12.83
C LEU A 12 3.76 -13.05 11.73
N ALA A 13 4.89 -13.72 11.99
CA ALA A 13 5.48 -14.68 11.06
C ALA A 13 4.56 -15.89 10.79
N GLU A 14 3.80 -16.34 11.79
CA GLU A 14 2.85 -17.43 11.64
C GLU A 14 1.63 -17.00 10.81
N SER A 15 1.07 -15.82 11.07
CA SER A 15 -0.01 -15.25 10.26
C SER A 15 0.40 -15.08 8.80
N VAL A 16 1.62 -14.59 8.55
CA VAL A 16 2.17 -14.42 7.20
C VAL A 16 2.42 -15.75 6.52
N ARG A 17 2.99 -16.75 7.21
CA ARG A 17 3.13 -18.11 6.66
C ARG A 17 1.77 -18.70 6.28
N GLY A 18 0.76 -18.52 7.12
CA GLY A 18 -0.61 -18.94 6.83
C GLY A 18 -1.17 -18.29 5.57
N PHE A 19 -0.94 -16.99 5.39
CA PHE A 19 -1.42 -16.22 4.24
C PHE A 19 -0.81 -16.70 2.90
N PHE A 20 0.49 -16.97 2.87
CA PHE A 20 1.22 -17.44 1.68
C PHE A 20 1.21 -18.97 1.49
N GLY A 21 0.67 -19.71 2.45
CA GLY A 21 0.62 -21.17 2.42
C GLY A 21 -0.27 -21.72 1.30
N ALA A 22 -0.16 -23.03 1.05
CA ALA A 22 -0.88 -23.71 -0.05
C ALA A 22 -2.42 -23.61 0.04
N GLN A 23 -2.96 -23.37 1.24
CA GLN A 23 -4.40 -23.13 1.48
C GLN A 23 -4.65 -21.71 2.02
N GLY A 24 -3.68 -20.81 1.90
CA GLY A 24 -3.78 -19.43 2.38
C GLY A 24 -4.67 -18.56 1.50
N ALA A 25 -5.05 -17.38 2.00
CA ALA A 25 -5.91 -16.43 1.28
C ALA A 25 -5.37 -16.07 -0.11
N LEU A 26 -4.05 -16.02 -0.27
CA LEU A 26 -3.43 -15.71 -1.56
C LEU A 26 -3.60 -16.84 -2.59
N ALA A 27 -3.66 -18.10 -2.15
CA ALA A 27 -3.78 -19.26 -3.04
C ALA A 27 -5.09 -19.27 -3.83
N GLY A 28 -6.16 -18.67 -3.28
CA GLY A 28 -7.47 -18.54 -3.94
C GLY A 28 -7.60 -17.30 -4.83
N ALA A 29 -6.61 -16.42 -4.88
CA ALA A 29 -6.71 -15.18 -5.64
C ALA A 29 -6.65 -15.43 -7.16
N LYS A 30 -7.54 -14.79 -7.91
CA LYS A 30 -7.63 -14.96 -9.37
C LYS A 30 -6.31 -14.55 -10.04
N GLY A 31 -5.73 -15.48 -10.82
CA GLY A 31 -4.48 -15.24 -11.55
C GLY A 31 -3.22 -15.27 -10.66
N TYR A 32 -3.33 -15.73 -9.42
CA TYR A 32 -2.17 -15.99 -8.58
C TYR A 32 -1.43 -17.26 -9.02
N GLU A 33 -0.10 -17.19 -8.95
CA GLU A 33 0.80 -18.30 -9.16
C GLU A 33 1.74 -18.36 -7.96
N SER A 34 1.87 -19.53 -7.34
CA SER A 34 2.74 -19.71 -6.18
C SER A 34 4.20 -19.50 -6.55
N ARG A 35 4.86 -18.57 -5.85
CA ARG A 35 6.26 -18.20 -6.07
C ARG A 35 7.03 -18.41 -4.76
N PRO A 36 7.86 -19.47 -4.63
CA PRO A 36 8.56 -19.77 -3.38
C PRO A 36 9.42 -18.60 -2.86
N GLY A 37 10.05 -17.85 -3.76
CA GLY A 37 10.82 -16.66 -3.39
C GLY A 37 9.99 -15.53 -2.77
N GLN A 38 8.73 -15.37 -3.20
CA GLN A 38 7.80 -14.39 -2.65
C GLN A 38 7.40 -14.76 -1.21
N ALA A 39 7.02 -16.02 -0.99
CA ALA A 39 6.65 -16.52 0.34
C ALA A 39 7.84 -16.43 1.31
N LYS A 40 9.04 -16.84 0.85
CA LYS A 40 10.28 -16.73 1.64
C LYS A 40 10.61 -15.29 2.00
N MET A 41 10.46 -14.35 1.06
CA MET A 41 10.66 -12.93 1.34
C MET A 41 9.65 -12.43 2.38
N ALA A 42 8.37 -12.79 2.26
CA ALA A 42 7.33 -12.35 3.18
C ALA A 42 7.57 -12.84 4.61
N GLU A 43 7.94 -14.11 4.77
CA GLU A 43 8.30 -14.69 6.06
C GLU A 43 9.50 -13.97 6.68
N LYS A 44 10.57 -13.72 5.91
CA LYS A 44 11.75 -12.99 6.40
C LYS A 44 11.41 -11.55 6.80
N VAL A 45 10.54 -10.87 6.06
CA VAL A 45 10.06 -9.52 6.41
C VAL A 45 9.27 -9.56 7.73
N ALA A 46 8.41 -10.56 7.93
CA ALA A 46 7.66 -10.72 9.17
C ALA A 46 8.59 -10.95 10.38
N GLU A 47 9.56 -11.85 10.25
CA GLU A 47 10.54 -12.16 11.29
C GLU A 47 11.32 -10.91 11.72
N VAL A 48 11.84 -10.10 10.78
CA VAL A 48 12.59 -8.89 11.14
C VAL A 48 11.71 -7.77 11.69
N ILE A 49 10.43 -7.71 11.30
CA ILE A 49 9.47 -6.77 11.89
C ILE A 49 9.21 -7.10 13.36
N GLU A 50 9.09 -8.39 13.71
CA GLU A 50 8.97 -8.86 15.11
C GLU A 50 10.26 -8.66 15.89
N GLY A 51 11.39 -9.07 15.30
CA GLY A 51 12.72 -8.97 15.88
C GLY A 51 13.28 -7.54 15.95
N LYS A 52 12.61 -6.56 15.32
CA LYS A 52 13.08 -5.17 15.17
C LYS A 52 14.47 -5.09 14.52
N GLN A 53 14.70 -5.92 13.51
CA GLN A 53 15.96 -6.03 12.79
C GLN A 53 15.87 -5.41 11.38
N HIS A 54 17.02 -5.30 10.72
CA HIS A 54 17.10 -4.88 9.32
C HIS A 54 17.24 -6.09 8.41
N LEU A 55 16.63 -6.01 7.23
CA LEU A 55 16.70 -7.02 6.19
C LEU A 55 17.05 -6.36 4.85
N VAL A 56 18.00 -6.95 4.14
CA VAL A 56 18.29 -6.63 2.75
C VAL A 56 17.89 -7.84 1.91
N VAL A 57 17.07 -7.62 0.88
CA VAL A 57 16.62 -8.66 -0.05
C VAL A 57 16.89 -8.21 -1.47
N GLU A 58 17.55 -9.06 -2.23
CA GLU A 58 17.60 -8.94 -3.68
C GLU A 58 16.44 -9.74 -4.28
N ALA A 59 15.55 -9.06 -5.00
CA ALA A 59 14.40 -9.67 -5.65
C ALA A 59 14.27 -9.15 -7.08
N GLY A 60 14.29 -10.06 -8.04
CA GLY A 60 14.12 -9.75 -9.46
C GLY A 60 12.76 -9.11 -9.79
N THR A 61 12.64 -8.56 -10.99
CA THR A 61 11.35 -8.05 -11.51
C THR A 61 10.32 -9.17 -11.63
N GLY A 62 9.04 -8.86 -11.38
CA GLY A 62 7.95 -9.85 -11.49
C GLY A 62 7.88 -10.88 -10.35
N THR A 63 8.74 -10.82 -9.34
CA THR A 63 8.74 -11.75 -8.18
C THR A 63 7.55 -11.58 -7.22
N GLY A 64 6.70 -10.57 -7.42
CA GLY A 64 5.61 -10.26 -6.50
C GLY A 64 6.08 -9.59 -5.20
N LYS A 65 7.24 -8.92 -5.24
CA LYS A 65 7.86 -8.21 -4.11
C LYS A 65 6.91 -7.31 -3.32
N SER A 66 5.99 -6.62 -4.01
CA SER A 66 5.02 -5.72 -3.35
C SER A 66 4.20 -6.45 -2.30
N LEU A 67 3.56 -7.56 -2.65
CA LEU A 67 2.77 -8.35 -1.70
C LEU A 67 3.63 -8.92 -0.58
N ALA A 68 4.87 -9.32 -0.89
CA ALA A 68 5.78 -9.90 0.09
C ALA A 68 6.13 -8.93 1.23
N TYR A 69 6.19 -7.61 1.00
CA TYR A 69 6.36 -6.66 2.10
C TYR A 69 5.04 -6.01 2.58
N LEU A 70 4.01 -5.92 1.74
CA LEU A 70 2.74 -5.28 2.12
C LEU A 70 1.92 -6.15 3.07
N VAL A 71 1.87 -7.46 2.87
CA VAL A 71 1.11 -8.38 3.74
C VAL A 71 1.65 -8.37 5.18
N PRO A 72 2.95 -8.61 5.44
CA PRO A 72 3.47 -8.50 6.81
C PRO A 72 3.33 -7.08 7.39
N ALA A 73 3.42 -6.04 6.57
CA ALA A 73 3.15 -4.67 7.02
C ALA A 73 1.68 -4.45 7.43
N ALA A 74 0.73 -5.05 6.72
CA ALA A 74 -0.70 -4.97 7.04
C ALA A 74 -1.03 -5.70 8.35
N TYR A 75 -0.52 -6.92 8.56
CA TYR A 75 -0.67 -7.62 9.84
C TYR A 75 0.02 -6.87 11.00
N ALA A 76 1.18 -6.25 10.75
CA ALA A 76 1.79 -5.39 11.74
C ALA A 76 0.91 -4.16 12.04
N ALA A 77 0.25 -3.58 11.04
CA ALA A 77 -0.68 -2.47 11.22
C ALA A 77 -1.93 -2.86 12.01
N GLU A 78 -2.47 -4.05 11.77
CA GLU A 78 -3.58 -4.63 12.56
C GLU A 78 -3.22 -4.72 14.06
N SER A 79 -1.95 -5.02 14.37
CA SER A 79 -1.44 -5.04 15.75
C SER A 79 -1.22 -3.65 16.38
N GLY A 80 -1.61 -2.56 15.69
CA GLY A 80 -1.48 -1.18 16.17
C GLY A 80 -0.17 -0.49 15.79
N ARG A 81 0.66 -1.10 14.93
CA ARG A 81 1.89 -0.48 14.42
C ARG A 81 1.61 0.38 13.18
N LYS A 82 2.58 1.20 12.78
CA LYS A 82 2.52 1.95 11.52
C LYS A 82 3.62 1.45 10.58
N ALA A 83 3.29 1.30 9.31
CA ALA A 83 4.23 0.93 8.27
C ALA A 83 4.42 2.10 7.29
N ILE A 84 5.66 2.32 6.85
CA ILE A 84 6.00 3.27 5.80
C ILE A 84 6.69 2.49 4.70
N VAL A 85 6.14 2.58 3.48
CA VAL A 85 6.74 2.02 2.28
C VAL A 85 7.28 3.17 1.43
N SER A 86 8.58 3.13 1.14
CA SER A 86 9.24 4.09 0.27
C SER A 86 9.63 3.40 -1.04
N THR A 87 9.46 4.10 -2.17
CA THR A 87 9.84 3.61 -3.50
C THR A 87 10.34 4.76 -4.36
N TYR A 88 10.98 4.43 -5.48
CA TYR A 88 11.82 5.36 -6.23
C TYR A 88 11.06 6.49 -6.94
N THR A 89 9.89 6.21 -7.55
CA THR A 89 9.16 7.19 -8.37
C THR A 89 7.70 7.34 -7.94
N ILE A 90 7.09 8.49 -8.27
CA ILE A 90 5.65 8.75 -8.02
C ILE A 90 4.78 7.71 -8.72
N HIS A 91 5.12 7.34 -9.96
CA HIS A 91 4.40 6.31 -10.71
C HIS A 91 4.41 4.96 -9.98
N LEU A 92 5.54 4.55 -9.39
CA LEU A 92 5.61 3.32 -8.59
C LEU A 92 4.79 3.44 -7.30
N GLN A 93 4.74 4.63 -6.67
CA GLN A 93 3.89 4.85 -5.51
C GLN A 93 2.40 4.75 -5.88
N GLU A 94 2.00 5.31 -7.01
CA GLU A 94 0.62 5.24 -7.52
C GLU A 94 0.24 3.81 -7.91
N GLN A 95 1.15 3.05 -8.53
CA GLN A 95 0.91 1.64 -8.80
C GLN A 95 0.72 0.85 -7.50
N LEU A 96 1.57 1.09 -6.49
CA LEU A 96 1.41 0.45 -5.18
C LEU A 96 0.06 0.82 -4.55
N PHE A 97 -0.29 2.10 -4.56
CA PHE A 97 -1.49 2.60 -3.90
C PHE A 97 -2.79 2.22 -4.62
N GLY A 98 -2.83 2.28 -5.95
CA GLY A 98 -4.03 2.04 -6.76
C GLY A 98 -4.25 0.57 -7.13
N LYS A 99 -3.25 -0.30 -6.97
CA LYS A 99 -3.33 -1.71 -7.34
C LYS A 99 -2.94 -2.64 -6.20
N ASP A 100 -1.69 -2.57 -5.75
CA ASP A 100 -1.14 -3.59 -4.85
C ASP A 100 -1.76 -3.51 -3.44
N VAL A 101 -2.00 -2.29 -2.93
CA VAL A 101 -2.67 -2.07 -1.63
C VAL A 101 -4.13 -2.56 -1.65
N PRO A 102 -4.98 -2.20 -2.64
CA PRO A 102 -6.34 -2.75 -2.75
C PRO A 102 -6.36 -4.28 -2.84
N ILE A 103 -5.40 -4.90 -3.54
CA ILE A 103 -5.29 -6.36 -3.58
C ILE A 103 -5.08 -6.90 -2.17
N VAL A 104 -4.14 -6.35 -1.39
CA VAL A 104 -3.93 -6.79 0.00
C VAL A 104 -5.18 -6.57 0.84
N GLN A 105 -5.83 -5.40 0.75
CA GLN A 105 -7.09 -5.11 1.47
C GLN A 105 -8.19 -6.14 1.17
N SER A 106 -8.27 -6.62 -0.08
CA SER A 106 -9.27 -7.62 -0.47
C SER A 106 -8.97 -9.04 0.02
N LEU A 107 -7.73 -9.32 0.43
CA LEU A 107 -7.27 -10.67 0.79
C LEU A 107 -7.05 -10.87 2.29
N VAL A 108 -6.75 -9.81 3.04
CA VAL A 108 -6.59 -9.93 4.50
C VAL A 108 -7.96 -9.97 5.19
N PRO A 109 -8.10 -10.66 6.34
CA PRO A 109 -9.39 -10.80 7.03
C PRO A 109 -9.75 -9.59 7.91
N PHE A 110 -9.08 -8.45 7.73
CA PHE A 110 -9.23 -7.25 8.56
C PHE A 110 -9.11 -5.98 7.71
N GLU A 111 -9.59 -4.86 8.24
CA GLU A 111 -9.47 -3.57 7.57
C GLU A 111 -8.18 -2.85 7.94
N PHE A 112 -7.60 -2.15 6.97
CA PHE A 112 -6.52 -1.19 7.22
C PHE A 112 -6.61 -0.01 6.26
N THR A 113 -6.10 1.13 6.70
CA THR A 113 -6.02 2.35 5.90
C THR A 113 -4.62 2.55 5.34
N ALA A 114 -4.56 3.08 4.13
CA ALA A 114 -3.33 3.51 3.49
C ALA A 114 -3.49 4.95 3.01
N ALA A 115 -2.41 5.72 3.05
CA ALA A 115 -2.35 7.07 2.51
C ALA A 115 -1.14 7.21 1.60
N LEU A 116 -1.30 7.98 0.52
CA LEU A 116 -0.23 8.27 -0.44
C LEU A 116 0.40 9.63 -0.13
N LEU A 117 1.68 9.62 0.23
CA LEU A 117 2.46 10.83 0.55
C LEU A 117 3.36 11.22 -0.62
N LYS A 118 3.10 12.38 -1.23
CA LYS A 118 3.93 12.96 -2.28
C LYS A 118 4.58 14.27 -1.81
N GLY A 119 5.59 14.76 -2.54
CA GLY A 119 6.11 16.10 -2.31
C GLY A 119 5.04 17.16 -2.61
N ARG A 120 5.05 18.30 -1.88
CA ARG A 120 4.06 19.39 -1.99
C ARG A 120 3.81 19.88 -3.42
N GLN A 121 4.84 19.88 -4.28
CA GLN A 121 4.71 20.29 -5.69
C GLN A 121 3.78 19.39 -6.53
N ASN A 122 3.42 18.22 -6.02
CA ASN A 122 2.51 17.26 -6.67
C ASN A 122 1.05 17.45 -6.24
N TYR A 123 0.75 18.50 -5.49
CA TYR A 123 -0.60 18.85 -5.07
C TYR A 123 -1.00 20.20 -5.66
N LEU A 124 -2.25 20.31 -6.09
CA LEU A 124 -2.83 21.57 -6.53
C LEU A 124 -2.88 22.54 -5.35
N CYS A 125 -2.34 23.75 -5.53
CA CYS A 125 -2.40 24.80 -4.52
C CYS A 125 -3.74 25.55 -4.66
N PRO A 126 -4.66 25.47 -3.67
CA PRO A 126 -5.98 26.09 -3.80
C PRO A 126 -5.92 27.61 -3.96
N HIS A 127 -4.94 28.26 -3.32
CA HIS A 127 -4.74 29.71 -3.45
C HIS A 127 -4.31 30.11 -4.87
N ARG A 128 -3.39 29.35 -5.48
CA ARG A 128 -2.95 29.59 -6.87
C ARG A 128 -4.08 29.31 -7.86
N LEU A 129 -4.89 28.26 -7.61
CA LEU A 129 -6.07 27.96 -8.42
C LEU A 129 -7.07 29.12 -8.41
N LYS A 130 -7.44 29.61 -7.22
CA LYS A 130 -8.35 30.77 -7.08
C LYS A 130 -7.83 32.01 -7.80
N LYS A 131 -6.53 32.29 -7.71
CA LYS A 131 -5.91 33.42 -8.42
C LYS A 131 -5.98 33.24 -9.94
N ALA A 132 -5.71 32.04 -10.44
CA ALA A 132 -5.81 31.74 -11.88
C ALA A 132 -7.25 31.91 -12.39
N GLN A 133 -8.25 31.47 -11.62
CA GLN A 133 -9.67 31.65 -11.96
C GLN A 133 -10.07 33.13 -12.03
N ALA A 134 -9.61 33.94 -11.07
CA ALA A 134 -9.93 35.38 -11.07
C ALA A 134 -9.36 36.13 -12.28
N MET A 135 -8.25 35.65 -12.85
CA MET A 135 -7.57 36.27 -13.99
C MET A 135 -7.91 35.60 -15.34
N GLN A 136 -8.94 34.74 -15.37
CA GLN A 136 -9.26 33.87 -16.50
C GLN A 136 -9.54 34.64 -17.81
N GLY A 137 -10.15 35.83 -17.72
CA GLY A 137 -10.50 36.65 -18.88
C GLY A 137 -9.36 37.44 -19.51
N GLU A 138 -8.21 37.57 -18.83
CA GLU A 138 -7.07 38.39 -19.29
C GLU A 138 -5.84 37.56 -19.67
N LEU A 139 -5.67 36.36 -19.10
CA LEU A 139 -4.42 35.59 -19.21
C LEU A 139 -4.48 34.31 -20.05
N PHE A 140 -5.67 33.80 -20.38
CA PHE A 140 -5.82 32.48 -20.98
C PHE A 140 -6.54 32.53 -22.33
N ALA A 141 -6.03 31.77 -23.30
CA ALA A 141 -6.80 31.49 -24.51
C ALA A 141 -8.04 30.65 -24.16
N THR A 142 -9.09 30.73 -25.00
CA THR A 142 -10.38 30.05 -24.77
C THR A 142 -10.27 28.56 -24.40
N GLY A 143 -9.28 27.84 -24.95
CA GLY A 143 -9.05 26.43 -24.61
C GLY A 143 -8.48 26.18 -23.21
N GLN A 144 -7.64 27.09 -22.69
CA GLN A 144 -7.03 26.96 -21.36
C GLN A 144 -8.01 27.35 -20.24
N ALA A 145 -8.91 28.28 -20.54
CA ALA A 145 -10.02 28.66 -19.68
C ALA A 145 -10.92 27.45 -19.32
N GLU A 146 -11.21 26.58 -20.29
CA GLU A 146 -12.07 25.42 -20.07
C GLU A 146 -11.36 24.31 -19.27
N GLN A 147 -10.07 24.12 -19.50
CA GLN A 147 -9.25 23.21 -18.69
C GLN A 147 -9.18 23.65 -17.22
N LEU A 148 -9.08 24.97 -16.98
CA LEU A 148 -9.07 25.53 -15.63
C LEU A 148 -10.39 25.29 -14.89
N LYS A 149 -11.53 25.39 -15.57
CA LYS A 149 -12.83 25.03 -14.97
C LYS A 149 -12.89 23.55 -14.59
N GLY A 150 -12.41 22.67 -15.45
CA GLY A 150 -12.35 21.23 -15.15
C GLY A 150 -11.54 20.91 -13.89
N LEU A 151 -10.43 21.63 -13.64
CA LEU A 151 -9.63 21.47 -12.42
C LEU A 151 -10.29 21.99 -11.14
N VAL A 152 -11.31 22.84 -11.26
CA VAL A 152 -12.03 23.44 -10.13
C VAL A 152 -13.21 22.54 -9.73
N GLU A 153 -13.82 21.88 -10.70
CA GLU A 153 -14.96 20.98 -10.51
C GLU A 153 -14.55 19.56 -10.09
N TRP A 154 -13.29 19.17 -10.36
CA TRP A 154 -12.69 17.89 -9.95
C TRP A 154 -12.46 17.79 -8.45
#